data_AF-A0A852SWM5-F1
#
_entry.id   AF-A0A852SWM5-F1
#
_cell.length_a   1.000
_cell.length_b   1.000
_cell.length_c   1.000
_cell.angle_alpha   90.00
_cell.angle_beta   90.00
_cell.angle_gamma   90.00
#
_symmetry.space_group_name_H-M   'P 1'
#
loop_
_entity.id
_entity.type
_entity.pdbx_description
1 polymer ?
#
loop_
_entity_poly.entity_id
_entity_poly.type
_entity_poly.pdbx_seq_one_letter_code
_entity_poly.pdbx_strand_id
1 'polypeptide(L)'
;MSDLTARFPPDSAVRAVRFPTTARAIRSLGGVRLPIEYAVVVDAGRVGFVGRGGEVFWDLPASAVHAVSVGETRSSPPYPQVSLAIILEVRVDTGTTDLPIVPVSDDGKRSLTWRDEEVRALARRLVQALGTDV
;
A
#
# COMPACT_ATOMS: atom_id res chain seq x y z
N MET A 1 -8.74 15.90 13.44
CA MET A 1 -8.33 14.90 12.43
C MET A 1 -7.27 14.03 13.09
N SER A 2 -7.54 12.74 13.33
CA SER A 2 -6.53 11.85 13.90
C SER A 2 -5.63 11.37 12.77
N ASP A 3 -4.35 11.67 12.87
CA ASP A 3 -3.35 11.24 11.90
C ASP A 3 -3.16 9.72 12.02
N LEU A 4 -3.38 9.02 10.90
CA LEU A 4 -3.44 7.55 10.82
C LEU A 4 -2.04 6.95 10.96
N THR A 5 -1.01 7.73 10.64
CA THR A 5 0.39 7.32 10.65
C THR A 5 1.11 7.72 11.95
N ALA A 6 0.57 8.67 12.73
CA ALA A 6 1.21 9.21 13.93
C ALA A 6 1.45 8.20 15.08
N ARG A 7 0.88 6.98 14.98
CA ARG A 7 1.09 5.90 15.94
C ARG A 7 2.23 4.95 15.55
N PHE A 8 2.78 5.10 14.36
CA PHE A 8 3.82 4.25 13.82
C PHE A 8 5.14 5.01 13.77
N PRO A 9 6.29 4.31 13.79
CA PRO A 9 7.58 4.93 13.60
C PRO A 9 7.58 5.87 12.37
N PRO A 10 8.31 7.00 12.43
CA PRO A 10 8.53 7.83 11.25
C PRO A 10 8.97 6.97 10.08
N ASP A 11 8.47 7.30 8.89
CA ASP A 11 8.79 6.61 7.65
C ASP A 11 8.27 5.17 7.48
N SER A 12 7.64 4.57 8.50
CA SER A 12 7.16 3.20 8.43
C SER A 12 5.71 3.05 7.95
N ALA A 13 5.02 4.16 7.64
CA ALA A 13 3.63 4.15 7.23
C ALA A 13 3.36 5.02 5.99
N VAL A 14 2.47 4.54 5.12
CA VAL A 14 1.99 5.23 3.91
C VAL A 14 0.46 5.21 3.92
N ARG A 15 -0.17 6.40 3.85
CA ARG A 15 -1.62 6.48 3.68
C ARG A 15 -2.02 6.09 2.27
N ALA A 16 -3.12 5.35 2.15
CA ALA A 16 -3.59 4.83 0.88
C ALA A 16 -5.13 4.81 0.80
N VAL A 17 -5.63 4.73 -0.43
CA VAL A 17 -7.06 4.54 -0.72
C VAL A 17 -7.34 3.18 -1.31
N ARG A 18 -8.57 2.70 -1.11
CA ARG A 18 -9.02 1.46 -1.71
C ARG A 18 -9.24 1.67 -3.20
N PHE A 19 -8.28 1.21 -3.97
CA PHE A 19 -8.39 1.12 -5.42
C PHE A 19 -8.90 -0.27 -5.83
N PRO A 20 -9.69 -0.40 -6.91
CA PRO A 20 -10.28 -1.69 -7.30
C PRO A 20 -9.26 -2.81 -7.53
N THR A 21 -8.09 -2.50 -8.11
CA THR A 21 -7.02 -3.48 -8.34
C THR A 21 -6.38 -3.92 -7.02
N THR A 22 -6.13 -3.00 -6.08
CA THR A 22 -5.68 -3.33 -4.72
C THR A 22 -6.65 -4.28 -4.03
N ALA A 23 -7.94 -3.97 -4.07
CA ALA A 23 -8.98 -4.80 -3.45
C ALA A 23 -9.14 -6.17 -4.12
N ARG A 24 -8.75 -6.31 -5.39
CA ARG A 24 -8.71 -7.61 -6.09
C ARG A 24 -7.49 -8.41 -5.66
N ALA A 25 -6.30 -7.79 -5.66
CA ALA A 25 -5.05 -8.42 -5.24
C ALA A 25 -5.14 -8.94 -3.79
N ILE A 26 -5.65 -8.14 -2.86
CA ILE A 26 -5.82 -8.56 -1.46
C ILE A 26 -6.78 -9.74 -1.35
N ARG A 27 -7.90 -9.73 -2.09
CA ARG A 27 -8.83 -10.86 -2.10
C ARG A 27 -8.23 -12.13 -2.67
N SER A 28 -7.40 -12.05 -3.72
CA SER A 28 -6.69 -13.22 -4.25
C SER A 28 -5.65 -13.78 -3.28
N LEU A 29 -5.15 -12.95 -2.36
CA LEU A 29 -4.24 -13.34 -1.29
C LEU A 29 -4.98 -13.79 -0.01
N GLY A 30 -6.29 -14.02 -0.08
CA GLY A 30 -7.10 -14.45 1.07
C GLY A 30 -7.44 -13.33 2.07
N GLY A 31 -7.14 -12.08 1.73
CA GLY A 31 -7.41 -10.92 2.57
C GLY A 31 -8.86 -10.45 2.54
N VAL A 32 -9.20 -9.59 3.51
CA VAL A 32 -10.57 -9.08 3.70
C VAL A 32 -10.84 -7.82 2.87
N ARG A 33 -12.08 -7.33 2.94
CA ARG A 33 -12.46 -6.06 2.32
C ARG A 33 -11.82 -4.90 3.09
N LEU A 34 -10.89 -4.19 2.43
CA LEU A 34 -10.31 -2.97 2.97
C LEU A 34 -11.34 -1.83 3.16
N PRO A 35 -11.13 -0.93 4.14
CA PRO A 35 -11.85 0.34 4.23
C PRO A 35 -11.49 1.27 3.08
N ILE A 36 -12.25 2.35 2.87
CA ILE A 36 -12.02 3.30 1.76
C ILE A 36 -10.64 3.97 1.87
N GLU A 37 -10.21 4.25 3.09
CA GLU A 37 -8.90 4.82 3.43
C GLU A 37 -8.27 3.96 4.51
N TYR A 38 -6.98 3.71 4.36
CA TYR A 38 -6.15 2.92 5.27
C TYR A 38 -4.71 3.44 5.24
N ALA A 39 -3.85 2.90 6.09
CA ALA A 39 -2.40 2.98 5.93
C ALA A 39 -1.84 1.60 5.65
N VAL A 40 -0.78 1.57 4.86
CA VAL A 40 0.15 0.46 4.79
C VAL A 40 1.29 0.76 5.74
N VAL A 41 1.54 -0.14 6.67
CA VAL A 41 2.51 0.03 7.75
C VAL A 41 3.49 -1.12 7.71
N VAL A 42 4.77 -0.84 7.85
CA VAL A 42 5.81 -1.85 8.10
C VAL A 42 6.19 -1.77 9.57
N ASP A 43 5.90 -2.81 10.33
CA ASP A 43 6.21 -2.86 11.76
C ASP A 43 6.40 -4.31 12.21
N ALA A 44 7.30 -4.53 13.17
CA ALA A 44 7.58 -5.83 13.78
C ALA A 44 7.75 -6.99 12.76
N GLY A 45 8.38 -6.72 11.61
CA GLY A 45 8.61 -7.72 10.55
C GLY A 45 7.36 -8.07 9.73
N ARG A 46 6.33 -7.23 9.74
CA ARG A 46 5.08 -7.41 8.99
C ARG A 46 4.73 -6.17 8.18
N VAL A 47 3.99 -6.37 7.09
CA VAL A 47 3.31 -5.30 6.34
C VAL A 47 1.83 -5.37 6.65
N GLY A 48 1.33 -4.40 7.41
CA GLY A 48 -0.06 -4.30 7.85
C GLY A 48 -0.87 -3.27 7.07
N PHE A 49 -2.13 -3.59 6.82
CA PHE A 49 -3.14 -2.71 6.22
C PHE A 49 -4.09 -2.27 7.33
N VAL A 50 -3.90 -1.04 7.81
CA VAL A 50 -4.48 -0.55 9.06
C VAL A 50 -5.52 0.54 8.79
N GLY A 51 -6.69 0.45 9.39
CA GLY A 51 -7.72 1.49 9.29
C GLY A 51 -7.54 2.63 10.30
N ARG A 52 -8.45 3.62 10.25
CA ARG A 52 -8.41 4.84 11.08
C ARG A 52 -8.36 4.59 12.60
N GLY A 53 -8.91 3.46 13.08
CA GLY A 53 -8.91 3.10 14.49
C GLY A 53 -7.64 2.43 14.99
N GLY A 54 -6.71 2.09 14.09
CA GLY A 54 -5.59 1.16 14.38
C GLY A 54 -5.96 -0.31 14.18
N GLU A 55 -7.19 -0.60 13.72
CA GLU A 55 -7.62 -1.95 13.35
C GLU A 55 -6.80 -2.46 12.16
N VAL A 56 -6.19 -3.64 12.30
CA VAL A 56 -5.50 -4.34 11.22
C VAL A 56 -6.52 -5.12 10.43
N PHE A 57 -6.75 -4.72 9.17
CA PHE A 57 -7.67 -5.43 8.27
C PHE A 57 -7.01 -6.63 7.64
N TRP A 58 -5.74 -6.49 7.30
CA TRP A 58 -4.98 -7.54 6.63
C TRP A 58 -3.50 -7.30 6.86
N ASP A 59 -2.71 -8.36 6.91
CA ASP A 59 -1.27 -8.25 7.00
C ASP A 59 -0.57 -9.43 6.31
N LEU A 60 0.73 -9.28 6.09
CA LEU A 60 1.60 -10.33 5.61
C LEU A 60 3.00 -10.19 6.25
N PRO A 61 3.78 -11.28 6.36
CA PRO A 61 5.19 -11.19 6.75
C PRO A 61 5.96 -10.27 5.79
N ALA A 62 6.84 -9.41 6.30
CA ALA A 62 7.70 -8.56 5.46
C ALA A 62 8.54 -9.39 4.49
N SER A 63 8.95 -10.60 4.90
CA SER A 63 9.67 -11.57 4.06
C SER A 63 8.89 -12.06 2.83
N ALA A 64 7.57 -11.86 2.79
CA ALA A 64 6.76 -12.19 1.61
C ALA A 64 6.84 -11.08 0.55
N VAL A 65 7.27 -9.87 0.88
CA VAL A 65 7.50 -8.81 -0.11
C VAL A 65 8.86 -9.04 -0.78
N HIS A 66 8.83 -9.42 -2.05
CA HIS A 66 10.03 -9.69 -2.84
C HIS A 66 10.66 -8.42 -3.39
N ALA A 67 9.82 -7.51 -3.89
CA ALA A 67 10.26 -6.27 -4.51
C ALA A 67 9.24 -5.14 -4.24
N VAL A 68 9.73 -3.90 -4.30
CA VAL A 68 8.91 -2.69 -4.24
C VAL A 68 9.26 -1.83 -5.45
N SER A 69 8.26 -1.48 -6.24
CA SER A 69 8.44 -0.61 -7.40
C SER A 69 7.37 0.48 -7.47
N VAL A 70 7.51 1.40 -8.42
CA VAL A 70 6.50 2.41 -8.73
C VAL A 70 6.02 2.17 -10.14
N GLY A 71 4.71 2.19 -10.33
CA GLY A 71 4.10 2.00 -11.63
C GLY A 71 2.65 2.47 -11.65
N GLU A 72 2.00 2.34 -12.80
CA GLU A 72 0.60 2.69 -12.95
C GLU A 72 -0.28 1.49 -12.65
N THR A 73 -1.40 1.73 -11.98
CA THR A 73 -2.48 0.76 -11.83
C THR A 73 -3.75 1.29 -12.47
N ARG A 74 -4.50 0.39 -13.13
CA ARG A 74 -5.71 0.72 -13.88
C ARG A 74 -6.91 -0.05 -13.36
N SER A 75 -7.97 0.66 -12.96
CA SER A 75 -9.22 0.01 -12.61
C SER A 75 -9.91 -0.55 -13.86
N SER A 76 -10.63 -1.65 -13.69
CA SER A 76 -11.41 -2.28 -14.77
C SER A 76 -12.66 -1.45 -15.12
N PRO A 77 -13.28 -1.67 -16.30
CA PRO A 77 -14.51 -0.98 -16.74
C PRO A 77 -15.66 -1.03 -15.70
N PRO A 78 -16.65 -0.12 -15.76
CA PRO A 78 -17.01 0.75 -16.90
C PRO A 78 -16.29 2.11 -16.97
N TYR A 79 -15.66 2.56 -15.88
CA TYR A 79 -14.92 3.84 -15.85
C TYR A 79 -13.48 3.56 -15.42
N PRO A 80 -12.59 3.21 -16.37
CA PRO A 80 -11.20 2.92 -16.04
C PRO A 80 -10.52 4.19 -15.52
N GLN A 81 -10.02 4.09 -14.30
CA GLN A 81 -9.19 5.10 -13.65
C GLN A 81 -7.76 4.61 -13.70
N VAL A 82 -6.83 5.47 -14.08
CA VAL A 82 -5.38 5.21 -13.98
C VAL A 82 -4.86 6.00 -12.79
N SER A 83 -3.99 5.40 -12.00
CA SER A 83 -3.36 6.07 -10.86
C SER A 83 -1.95 5.56 -10.70
N LEU A 84 -1.06 6.44 -10.27
CA LEU A 84 0.28 6.04 -9.86
C LEU A 84 0.20 5.29 -8.53
N ALA A 85 0.93 4.20 -8.43
CA ALA A 85 0.89 3.29 -7.29
C ALA A 85 2.31 2.82 -6.92
N ILE A 86 2.47 2.49 -5.64
CA ILE A 86 3.57 1.65 -5.17
C ILE A 86 3.14 0.22 -5.41
N ILE A 87 3.93 -0.57 -6.11
CA ILE A 87 3.63 -1.97 -6.40
C ILE A 87 4.51 -2.83 -5.48
N LEU A 88 3.87 -3.56 -4.57
CA LEU A 88 4.53 -4.61 -3.80
C LEU A 88 4.43 -5.91 -4.59
N GLU A 89 5.55 -6.49 -4.99
CA GLU A 89 5.56 -7.84 -5.52
C GLU A 89 5.58 -8.81 -4.33
N VAL A 90 4.47 -9.53 -4.11
CA VAL A 90 4.30 -10.44 -2.97
C VAL A 90 4.46 -11.88 -3.44
N ARG A 91 5.37 -12.62 -2.80
CA ARG A 91 5.53 -14.07 -3.01
C ARG A 91 4.46 -14.83 -2.24
N VAL A 92 3.80 -15.75 -2.95
CA VAL A 92 2.85 -16.72 -2.42
C VAL A 92 3.28 -18.13 -2.82
N ASP A 93 2.68 -19.14 -2.20
CA ASP A 93 3.02 -20.56 -2.45
C ASP A 93 2.91 -20.94 -3.93
N THR A 94 2.07 -20.25 -4.70
CA THR A 94 1.80 -20.51 -6.12
C THR A 94 2.53 -19.58 -7.09
N GLY A 95 3.38 -18.66 -6.62
CA GLY A 95 4.11 -17.71 -7.47
C GLY A 95 4.25 -16.31 -6.86
N THR A 96 4.19 -15.28 -7.70
CA THR A 96 4.20 -13.88 -7.27
C THR A 96 2.90 -13.17 -7.65
N THR A 97 2.53 -12.16 -6.89
CA THR A 97 1.32 -11.35 -7.11
C THR A 97 1.63 -9.89 -6.84
N ASP A 98 1.29 -9.05 -7.81
CA ASP A 98 1.40 -7.61 -7.67
C ASP A 98 0.29 -7.04 -6.80
N LEU A 99 0.68 -6.34 -5.76
CA LEU A 99 -0.19 -5.64 -4.84
C LEU A 99 0.00 -4.13 -4.99
N PRO A 100 -0.82 -3.46 -5.81
CA PRO A 100 -0.72 -2.02 -6.00
C PRO A 100 -1.31 -1.28 -4.80
N ILE A 101 -0.59 -0.29 -4.29
CA ILE A 101 -1.01 0.64 -3.23
C ILE A 101 -1.09 2.03 -3.86
N VAL A 102 -2.28 2.62 -3.84
CA VAL A 102 -2.47 3.99 -4.34
C VAL A 102 -2.35 4.96 -3.17
N PRO A 103 -1.22 5.69 -3.04
CA PRO A 103 -0.99 6.57 -1.91
C PRO A 103 -1.90 7.81 -1.94
N VAL A 104 -2.18 8.38 -0.77
CA VAL A 104 -2.88 9.67 -0.62
C VAL A 104 -2.18 10.56 0.38
N SER A 105 -2.31 11.87 0.19
CA SER A 105 -1.57 12.87 0.97
C SER A 105 -1.99 12.83 2.44
N ASP A 106 -1.03 13.14 3.32
CA ASP A 106 -1.25 13.21 4.76
C ASP A 106 -2.23 14.33 5.16
N ASP A 107 -2.44 15.32 4.28
CA ASP A 107 -3.49 16.34 4.45
C ASP A 107 -4.93 15.82 4.25
N GLY A 108 -5.08 14.55 3.87
CA GLY A 108 -6.39 13.91 3.68
C GLY A 108 -7.11 14.31 2.39
N LYS A 109 -6.49 15.11 1.53
CA LYS A 109 -7.02 15.34 0.19
C LYS A 109 -6.73 14.11 -0.67
N ARG A 110 -7.74 13.63 -1.39
CA ARG A 110 -7.55 12.69 -2.50
C ARG A 110 -6.81 13.44 -3.60
N SER A 111 -5.50 13.56 -3.46
CA SER A 111 -4.66 14.19 -4.45
C SER A 111 -4.62 13.26 -5.65
N LEU A 112 -5.38 13.60 -6.70
CA LEU A 112 -5.41 12.88 -7.97
C LEU A 112 -4.14 13.12 -8.81
N THR A 113 -3.18 13.89 -8.29
CA THR A 113 -2.02 14.42 -9.01
C THR A 113 -0.74 14.24 -8.19
N TRP A 114 -0.49 13.04 -7.70
CA TRP A 114 0.85 12.72 -7.20
C TRP A 114 1.84 12.77 -8.36
N ARG A 115 2.98 13.40 -8.12
CA ARG A 115 4.11 13.34 -9.03
C ARG A 115 4.85 12.02 -8.83
N ASP A 116 5.47 11.55 -9.92
CA ASP A 116 6.26 10.30 -9.89
C ASP A 116 7.33 10.31 -8.79
N GLU A 117 8.02 11.43 -8.61
CA GLU A 117 9.03 11.61 -7.57
C GLU A 117 8.50 11.43 -6.15
N GLU A 118 7.28 11.91 -5.89
CA GLU A 118 6.65 11.85 -4.57
C GLU A 118 6.26 10.39 -4.23
N VAL A 119 5.71 9.64 -5.19
CA VAL A 119 5.40 8.22 -5.00
C VAL A 119 6.68 7.38 -4.88
N ARG A 120 7.73 7.71 -5.65
CA ARG A 120 9.06 7.09 -5.48
C ARG A 120 9.67 7.35 -4.11
N ALA A 121 9.46 8.52 -3.53
CA ALA A 121 9.91 8.80 -2.17
C ALA A 121 9.19 7.90 -1.14
N LEU A 122 7.87 7.74 -1.27
CA LEU A 122 7.09 6.83 -0.43
C LEU A 122 7.47 5.35 -0.62
N ALA A 123 7.70 4.92 -1.86
CA ALA A 123 8.19 3.56 -2.16
C ALA A 123 9.55 3.30 -1.51
N ARG A 124 10.49 4.26 -1.61
CA ARG A 124 11.81 4.16 -0.97
C ARG A 124 11.72 4.07 0.56
N ARG A 125 10.78 4.81 1.18
CA ARG A 125 10.51 4.69 2.62
C ARG A 125 10.05 3.29 3.01
N LEU A 126 9.13 2.69 2.24
CA LEU A 126 8.70 1.31 2.48
C LEU A 126 9.84 0.31 2.30
N VAL A 127 10.70 0.47 1.28
CA VAL A 127 11.89 -0.35 1.08
C VAL A 127 12.82 -0.28 2.31
N GLN A 128 13.14 0.93 2.76
CA GLN A 128 13.98 1.13 3.95
C GLN A 128 13.37 0.49 5.20
N ALA A 129 12.05 0.61 5.38
CA ALA A 129 11.36 0.00 6.52
C ALA A 129 11.30 -1.53 6.44
N LEU A 130 11.23 -2.11 5.24
CA LEU A 130 11.28 -3.55 5.02
C LEU A 130 12.68 -4.14 5.25
N GLY A 131 13.72 -3.31 5.19
CA GLY A 131 15.11 -3.77 5.23
C GLY A 131 15.51 -4.59 4.00
N THR A 132 14.83 -4.39 2.87
CA THR A 132 15.17 -4.99 1.57
C THR A 132 16.13 -4.07 0.80
N ASP A 133 17.22 -4.63 0.28
CA ASP A 133 18.10 -3.92 -0.66
C ASP A 133 17.40 -3.81 -2.04
N VAL A 134 17.56 -2.66 -2.71
CA VAL A 134 17.03 -2.36 -4.06
C VAL A 134 17.88 -3.02 -5.15
#